data_AF-A0A481YG74-F1
#
_entry.id   AF-A0A481YG74-F1
#
_cell.length_a   1.000
_cell.length_b   1.000
_cell.length_c   1.000
_cell.angle_alpha   90.00
_cell.angle_beta   90.00
_cell.angle_gamma   90.00
#
_symmetry.space_group_name_H-M   'P 1'
#
loop_
_entity.id
_entity.type
_entity.pdbx_description
1 polymer ?
#
loop_
_entity_poly.entity_id
_entity_poly.type
_entity_poly.pdbx_seq_one_letter_code
_entity_poly.pdbx_strand_id
1 'polypeptide(L)'
;MLFVKELDREVNHICTLLRAQTDIDIKTTSLEELSVHIKSILEDSYIYKNISELDYRVEFMEFVESIELEIGEVETQRLKDILIEINYLQAQINKIEKDNALELAKITKSIKDKLKLCIDNMFKDNLFSEHVNYRFGGNLFVLDTTKRAIKDRFRYLISKEDLGFNLGTSYNAYIPDTLAG
;
A
#
# COMPACT_ATOMS: atom_id res chain seq x y z
N MET A 1 -12.09 -13.93 11.67
CA MET A 1 -11.03 -14.59 12.48
C MET A 1 -11.05 -16.13 12.41
N LEU A 2 -12.05 -16.76 11.79
CA LEU A 2 -12.07 -18.21 11.47
C LEU A 2 -11.20 -18.57 10.25
N PHE A 3 -11.32 -17.79 9.17
CA PHE A 3 -10.56 -17.99 7.92
C PHE A 3 -9.04 -18.02 8.12
N VAL A 4 -8.47 -17.10 8.92
CA VAL A 4 -7.02 -17.06 9.21
C VAL A 4 -6.54 -18.34 9.90
N LYS A 5 -7.36 -18.91 10.80
CA LYS A 5 -7.02 -20.16 11.50
C LYS A 5 -7.08 -21.38 10.58
N GLU A 6 -8.01 -21.39 9.64
CA GLU A 6 -8.10 -22.43 8.61
C GLU A 6 -6.91 -22.35 7.65
N LEU A 7 -6.50 -21.13 7.27
CA LEU A 7 -5.32 -20.88 6.46
C LEU A 7 -4.04 -21.36 7.16
N ASP A 8 -3.86 -21.01 8.43
CA ASP A 8 -2.73 -21.49 9.24
C ASP A 8 -2.70 -23.01 9.35
N ARG A 9 -3.86 -23.66 9.51
CA ARG A 9 -3.97 -25.12 9.60
C ARG A 9 -3.57 -25.79 8.29
N GLU A 10 -3.99 -25.21 7.17
CA GLU A 10 -3.69 -25.73 5.84
C GLU A 10 -2.22 -25.53 5.46
N VAL A 11 -1.65 -24.36 5.74
CA VAL A 11 -0.22 -24.09 5.54
C VAL A 11 0.61 -25.11 6.34
N ASN A 12 0.23 -25.37 7.59
CA ASN A 12 0.89 -26.40 8.40
C ASN A 12 0.73 -27.81 7.83
N HIS A 13 -0.42 -28.14 7.25
CA HIS A 13 -0.67 -29.43 6.60
C HIS A 13 0.23 -29.61 5.37
N ILE A 14 0.27 -28.63 4.47
CA ILE A 14 1.12 -28.63 3.27
C ILE A 14 2.61 -28.70 3.66
N CYS A 15 3.05 -27.91 4.64
CA CYS A 15 4.43 -27.98 5.15
C CYS A 15 4.77 -29.36 5.73
N THR A 16 3.82 -30.04 6.36
CA THR A 16 4.03 -31.38 6.91
C THR A 16 4.17 -32.41 5.78
N LEU A 17 3.33 -32.34 4.74
CA LEU A 17 3.44 -33.20 3.56
C LEU A 17 4.77 -33.01 2.83
N LEU A 18 5.18 -31.75 2.60
CA LEU A 18 6.46 -31.42 1.96
C LEU A 18 7.67 -31.95 2.74
N ARG A 19 7.62 -31.91 4.08
CA ARG A 19 8.70 -32.43 4.94
C ARG A 19 8.72 -33.95 5.04
N ALA A 20 7.58 -34.60 4.82
CA ALA A 20 7.47 -36.05 4.86
C ALA A 20 7.96 -36.72 3.57
N GLN A 21 8.03 -35.98 2.46
CA GLN A 21 8.58 -36.47 1.21
C GLN A 21 10.10 -36.32 1.18
N THR A 22 10.79 -37.40 1.49
CA THR A 22 12.27 -37.51 1.44
C THR A 22 12.81 -37.85 0.07
N ASP A 23 11.93 -38.12 -0.89
CA ASP A 23 12.27 -38.80 -2.15
C ASP A 23 12.56 -37.83 -3.30
N ILE A 24 12.48 -36.52 -3.03
CA ILE A 24 12.70 -35.45 -4.02
C ILE A 24 13.88 -34.60 -3.59
N ASP A 25 14.96 -34.69 -4.35
CA ASP A 25 16.05 -33.74 -4.26
C ASP A 25 15.75 -32.53 -5.15
N ILE A 26 15.22 -31.48 -4.51
CA ILE A 26 14.86 -30.18 -5.12
C ILE A 26 16.03 -29.57 -5.91
N LYS A 27 17.29 -29.94 -5.60
CA LYS A 27 18.47 -29.43 -6.33
C LYS A 27 18.69 -30.11 -7.68
N THR A 28 18.14 -31.31 -7.87
CA THR A 28 18.38 -32.15 -9.06
C THR A 28 17.13 -32.42 -9.90
N THR A 29 15.94 -32.24 -9.32
CA THR A 29 14.66 -32.42 -10.01
C THR A 29 14.42 -31.30 -11.03
N SER A 30 13.89 -31.65 -12.21
CA SER A 30 13.55 -30.68 -13.25
C SER A 30 12.38 -29.78 -12.84
N LEU A 31 12.26 -28.61 -13.46
CA LEU A 31 11.17 -27.66 -13.15
C LEU A 31 9.79 -28.26 -13.46
N GLU A 32 9.66 -28.99 -14.58
CA GLU A 32 8.43 -29.70 -14.95
C GLU A 32 8.05 -30.76 -13.91
N GLU A 33 8.99 -31.61 -13.47
CA GLU A 33 8.73 -32.62 -12.44
C GLU A 33 8.38 -31.98 -11.11
N LEU A 34 9.07 -30.91 -10.73
CA LEU A 34 8.79 -30.15 -9.52
C LEU A 34 7.38 -29.52 -9.58
N SER A 35 6.98 -28.99 -10.74
CA SER A 35 5.65 -28.43 -10.94
C SER A 35 4.55 -29.48 -10.83
N VAL A 36 4.75 -30.69 -11.36
CA VAL A 36 3.81 -31.81 -11.21
C VAL A 36 3.69 -32.20 -9.75
N HIS A 37 4.80 -32.24 -9.01
CA HIS A 37 4.80 -32.61 -7.60
C HIS A 37 4.11 -31.58 -6.71
N ILE A 38 4.43 -30.30 -6.91
CA ILE A 38 3.74 -29.19 -6.22
C ILE A 38 2.25 -29.24 -6.52
N LYS A 39 1.87 -29.47 -7.77
CA LYS A 39 0.46 -29.58 -8.17
C LYS A 39 -0.23 -30.76 -7.50
N SER A 40 0.39 -31.93 -7.43
CA SER A 40 -0.15 -33.09 -6.74
C SER A 40 -0.36 -32.85 -5.23
N ILE A 41 0.55 -32.13 -4.57
CA ILE A 41 0.41 -31.76 -3.15
C ILE A 41 -0.75 -30.78 -2.93
N LEU A 42 -1.00 -29.90 -3.91
CA LEU A 42 -2.03 -28.86 -3.83
C LEU A 42 -3.39 -29.31 -4.38
N GLU A 43 -3.45 -30.40 -5.15
CA GLU A 43 -4.66 -30.89 -5.83
C GLU A 43 -5.79 -31.30 -4.86
N ASP A 44 -5.46 -31.68 -3.63
CA ASP A 44 -6.42 -31.98 -2.57
C ASP A 44 -6.65 -30.82 -1.59
N SER A 45 -5.91 -29.71 -1.72
CA SER A 45 -6.07 -28.56 -0.85
C SER A 45 -7.38 -27.82 -1.18
N TYR A 46 -8.29 -27.82 -0.21
CA TYR A 46 -9.55 -27.06 -0.29
C TYR A 46 -9.27 -25.57 -0.45
N ILE A 47 -8.25 -25.06 0.25
CA ILE A 47 -7.85 -23.66 0.16
C ILE A 47 -7.22 -23.35 -1.20
N TYR A 48 -6.35 -24.21 -1.74
CA TYR A 48 -5.77 -23.97 -3.06
C TYR A 48 -6.84 -23.94 -4.15
N LYS A 49 -7.81 -24.86 -4.11
CA LYS A 49 -8.96 -24.84 -5.02
C LYS A 49 -9.72 -23.53 -4.92
N ASN A 50 -10.14 -23.15 -3.72
CA ASN A 50 -10.86 -21.89 -3.50
C ASN A 50 -10.05 -20.69 -3.97
N ILE A 51 -8.77 -20.59 -3.60
CA ILE A 51 -7.89 -19.47 -3.93
C ILE A 51 -7.56 -19.42 -5.44
N SER A 52 -7.43 -20.57 -6.10
CA SER A 52 -7.17 -20.64 -7.54
C SER A 52 -8.38 -20.23 -8.39
N GLU A 53 -9.58 -20.28 -7.81
CA GLU A 53 -10.83 -19.86 -8.43
C GLU A 53 -11.16 -18.38 -8.16
N LEU A 54 -10.46 -17.73 -7.22
CA LEU A 54 -10.64 -16.30 -6.94
C LEU A 54 -10.09 -15.45 -8.08
N ASP A 55 -10.96 -14.67 -8.74
CA ASP A 55 -10.51 -13.51 -9.51
C ASP A 55 -10.16 -12.40 -8.51
N TYR A 56 -8.89 -12.35 -8.11
CA TYR A 56 -8.38 -11.35 -7.17
C TYR A 56 -8.75 -9.91 -7.51
N ARG A 57 -9.04 -9.60 -8.78
CA ARG A 57 -9.52 -8.28 -9.18
C ARG A 57 -10.95 -8.05 -8.72
N VAL A 58 -11.84 -9.04 -8.86
CA VAL A 58 -13.24 -8.98 -8.42
C VAL A 58 -13.31 -8.98 -6.90
N GLU A 59 -12.59 -9.89 -6.25
CA GLU A 59 -12.51 -9.98 -4.79
C GLU A 59 -11.97 -8.71 -4.14
N PHE A 60 -10.98 -8.07 -4.76
CA PHE A 60 -10.47 -6.77 -4.30
C PHE A 60 -11.51 -5.66 -4.46
N MET A 61 -12.28 -5.66 -5.54
CA MET A 61 -13.35 -4.67 -5.76
C MET A 61 -14.53 -4.86 -4.78
N GLU A 62 -14.83 -6.10 -4.39
CA GLU A 62 -15.84 -6.41 -3.35
C GLU A 62 -15.34 -6.09 -1.94
N PHE A 63 -14.04 -6.33 -1.68
CA PHE A 63 -13.40 -6.06 -0.39
C PHE A 63 -13.30 -4.56 -0.07
N VAL A 64 -13.01 -3.73 -1.08
CA VAL A 64 -13.02 -2.28 -0.92
C VAL A 64 -14.48 -1.86 -0.87
N GLU A 65 -15.03 -1.62 0.33
CA GLU A 65 -16.39 -1.10 0.56
C GLU A 65 -16.72 -0.01 -0.48
N SER A 66 -17.47 -0.38 -1.51
CA SER A 66 -17.87 0.51 -2.58
C SER A 66 -19.36 0.77 -2.43
N ILE A 67 -19.74 2.04 -2.34
CA ILE A 67 -21.14 2.44 -2.37
C ILE A 67 -21.65 2.24 -3.79
N GLU A 68 -22.64 1.37 -3.96
CA GLU A 68 -23.35 1.24 -5.22
C GLU A 68 -24.15 2.52 -5.48
N LEU A 69 -23.93 3.14 -6.65
CA LEU A 69 -24.63 4.36 -7.02
C LEU A 69 -25.99 4.01 -7.65
N GLU A 70 -27.07 4.22 -6.90
CA GLU A 70 -28.44 4.07 -7.42
C GLU A 70 -28.84 5.29 -8.25
N ILE A 71 -28.49 5.29 -9.55
CA ILE A 71 -28.83 6.37 -10.49
C ILE A 71 -29.49 5.83 -11.76
N GLY A 72 -30.31 6.67 -12.42
CA GLY A 72 -31.05 6.29 -13.62
C GLY A 72 -30.15 5.96 -14.82
N GLU A 73 -30.72 5.29 -15.83
CA GLU A 73 -29.97 4.80 -17.00
C GLU A 73 -29.33 5.94 -17.81
N VAL A 74 -30.04 7.07 -17.95
CA VAL A 74 -29.57 8.27 -18.65
C VAL A 74 -28.41 8.91 -17.88
N GLU A 75 -28.55 9.06 -16.57
CA GLU A 75 -27.51 9.58 -15.68
C GLU A 75 -26.28 8.66 -15.65
N THR A 76 -26.50 7.35 -15.68
CA THR A 76 -25.44 6.35 -15.77
C THR A 76 -24.63 6.50 -17.04
N GLN A 77 -25.29 6.61 -18.20
CA GLN A 77 -24.59 6.79 -19.47
C GLN A 77 -23.82 8.11 -19.50
N ARG A 78 -24.43 9.20 -19.02
CA ARG A 78 -23.77 10.50 -18.91
C ARG A 78 -22.53 10.43 -18.00
N LEU A 79 -22.61 9.73 -16.87
CA LEU A 79 -21.47 9.54 -15.98
C LEU A 79 -20.35 8.74 -16.66
N LYS A 80 -20.69 7.68 -17.39
CA LYS A 80 -19.71 6.91 -18.18
C LYS A 80 -18.98 7.79 -19.20
N ASP A 81 -19.71 8.60 -19.94
CA ASP A 81 -19.13 9.50 -20.95
C ASP A 81 -18.18 10.52 -20.31
N ILE A 82 -18.57 11.11 -19.18
CA ILE A 82 -17.72 12.02 -18.40
C ILE A 82 -16.45 11.31 -17.90
N LEU A 83 -16.57 10.09 -17.38
CA LEU A 83 -15.41 9.32 -16.90
C LEU A 83 -14.44 8.97 -18.04
N ILE A 84 -14.95 8.69 -19.24
CA ILE A 84 -14.13 8.48 -20.44
C ILE A 84 -13.38 9.77 -20.79
N GLU A 85 -14.07 10.91 -20.78
CA GLU A 85 -13.46 12.22 -21.07
C GLU A 85 -12.39 12.58 -20.04
N ILE A 86 -12.65 12.36 -18.75
CA ILE A 86 -11.66 12.57 -17.68
C ILE A 86 -10.41 11.73 -17.94
N ASN A 87 -10.57 10.43 -18.23
CA ASN A 87 -9.44 9.55 -18.52
C ASN A 87 -8.65 10.02 -19.74
N TYR A 88 -9.35 10.46 -20.80
CA TYR A 88 -8.71 11.00 -22.00
C TYR A 88 -7.92 12.28 -21.72
N LEU A 89 -8.49 13.22 -20.97
CA LEU A 89 -7.82 14.46 -20.58
C LEU A 89 -6.61 14.18 -19.68
N GLN A 90 -6.71 13.26 -18.72
CA GLN A 90 -5.58 12.83 -17.90
C GLN A 90 -4.45 12.24 -18.75
N ALA A 91 -4.76 11.41 -19.75
CA ALA A 91 -3.76 10.88 -20.67
C ALA A 91 -3.08 12.00 -21.48
N GLN A 92 -3.85 13.01 -21.92
CA GLN A 92 -3.28 14.18 -22.60
C GLN A 92 -2.37 15.00 -21.68
N ILE A 93 -2.77 15.26 -20.43
CA ILE A 93 -1.94 15.95 -19.43
C ILE A 93 -0.63 15.18 -19.24
N ASN A 94 -0.70 13.88 -18.99
CA ASN A 94 0.48 13.03 -18.81
C ASN A 94 1.43 13.10 -20.03
N LYS A 95 0.87 13.13 -21.24
CA LYS A 95 1.65 13.29 -22.47
C LYS A 95 2.35 14.66 -22.51
N ILE A 96 1.61 15.74 -22.24
CA ILE A 96 2.15 17.11 -22.22
C ILE A 96 3.26 17.23 -21.16
N GLU A 97 3.07 16.67 -19.97
CA GLU A 97 4.08 16.66 -18.90
C GLU A 97 5.33 15.88 -19.31
N LYS A 98 5.17 14.76 -20.01
CA LYS A 98 6.28 13.97 -20.54
C LYS A 98 7.04 14.72 -21.62
N ASP A 99 6.34 15.33 -22.57
CA ASP A 99 6.93 16.06 -23.70
C ASP A 99 7.64 17.34 -23.21
N ASN A 100 7.11 17.98 -22.15
CA ASN A 100 7.69 19.15 -21.51
C ASN A 100 8.55 18.81 -20.29
N ALA A 101 8.97 17.55 -20.12
CA ALA A 101 9.72 17.10 -18.95
C ALA A 101 10.99 17.92 -18.70
N LEU A 102 11.63 18.43 -19.76
CA LEU A 102 12.83 19.26 -19.65
C LEU A 102 12.53 20.65 -19.06
N GLU A 103 11.47 21.32 -19.52
CA GLU A 103 11.06 22.63 -18.97
C GLU A 103 10.52 22.49 -17.55
N LEU A 104 9.72 21.45 -17.28
CA LEU A 104 9.28 21.11 -15.93
C LEU A 104 10.48 20.80 -15.02
N ALA A 105 11.50 20.09 -15.52
CA ALA A 105 12.73 19.84 -14.78
C ALA A 105 13.49 21.13 -14.48
N LYS A 106 13.57 22.08 -15.42
CA LYS A 106 14.21 23.39 -15.21
C LYS A 106 13.48 24.21 -14.13
N ILE A 107 12.15 24.32 -14.22
CA ILE A 107 11.35 25.10 -13.26
C ILE A 107 11.39 24.46 -11.87
N THR A 108 11.37 23.13 -11.79
CA THR A 108 11.34 22.41 -10.49
C THR A 108 12.72 22.16 -9.89
N LYS A 109 13.83 22.44 -10.61
CA LYS A 109 15.19 22.11 -10.16
C LYS A 109 15.53 22.78 -8.83
N SER A 110 15.35 24.09 -8.72
CA SER A 110 15.70 24.84 -7.50
C SER A 110 14.92 24.37 -6.27
N ILE A 111 13.66 23.96 -6.45
CA ILE A 111 12.80 23.42 -5.39
C ILE A 111 13.26 22.00 -5.01
N LYS A 112 13.56 21.15 -5.99
CA LYS A 112 14.10 19.80 -5.76
C LYS A 112 15.44 19.82 -5.04
N ASP A 113 16.32 20.77 -5.38
CA ASP A 113 17.61 20.95 -4.72
C ASP A 113 17.42 21.38 -3.25
N LYS A 114 16.47 22.28 -2.97
CA LYS A 114 16.09 22.65 -1.59
C LYS A 114 15.52 21.47 -0.80
N LEU A 115 14.59 20.70 -1.40
CA LEU A 115 14.02 19.52 -0.75
C LEU A 115 15.09 18.48 -0.43
N LYS A 116 16.00 18.24 -1.38
CA LYS A 116 17.14 17.35 -1.18
C LYS A 116 18.00 17.81 -0.01
N LEU A 117 18.35 19.09 0.05
CA LEU A 117 19.13 19.65 1.16
C LEU A 117 18.43 19.45 2.52
N CYS A 118 17.11 19.67 2.59
CA CYS A 118 16.34 19.42 3.81
C CYS A 118 16.40 17.95 4.23
N ILE A 119 16.16 17.01 3.31
CA ILE A 119 16.23 15.57 3.58
C ILE A 119 17.64 15.18 4.00
N ASP A 120 18.67 15.58 3.24
CA ASP A 120 20.07 15.28 3.54
C ASP A 120 20.47 15.81 4.93
N ASN A 121 20.00 17.01 5.31
CA ASN A 121 20.23 17.57 6.64
C ASN A 121 19.57 16.76 7.76
N MET A 122 18.40 16.16 7.53
CA MET A 122 17.77 15.27 8.52
C MET A 122 18.64 14.03 8.80
N PHE A 123 19.35 13.52 7.78
CA PHE A 123 20.21 12.35 7.91
C PHE A 123 21.63 12.64 8.44
N LYS A 124 22.07 13.91 8.49
CA LYS A 124 23.44 14.27 8.91
C LYS A 124 23.82 13.77 10.31
N ASP A 125 22.82 13.60 11.18
CA ASP A 125 23.04 13.17 12.56
C ASP A 125 22.71 11.67 12.79
N ASN A 126 22.51 10.89 11.71
CA ASN A 126 22.08 9.48 11.76
C ASN A 126 20.81 9.25 12.62
N LEU A 127 19.96 10.27 12.74
CA LEU A 127 18.74 10.21 13.54
C LEU A 127 17.63 9.37 12.88
N PHE A 128 17.73 9.13 11.57
CA PHE A 128 16.72 8.44 10.78
C PHE A 128 17.33 7.27 10.00
N SER A 129 16.53 6.22 9.86
CA SER A 129 16.79 4.95 9.19
C SER A 129 15.79 4.79 8.05
N GLU A 130 16.19 4.09 7.00
CA GLU A 130 15.32 3.83 5.85
C GLU A 130 14.14 2.93 6.24
N HIS A 131 12.99 3.14 5.58
CA HIS A 131 11.76 2.33 5.72
C HIS A 131 11.12 2.32 7.12
N VAL A 132 11.42 3.31 7.96
CA VAL A 132 10.81 3.48 9.28
C VAL A 132 9.76 4.60 9.25
N ASN A 133 8.62 4.38 9.93
CA ASN A 133 7.62 5.41 10.18
C ASN A 133 8.04 6.26 11.38
N TYR A 134 8.16 7.57 11.20
CA TYR A 134 8.53 8.51 12.25
C TYR A 134 7.33 9.29 12.75
N ARG A 135 7.24 9.42 14.09
CA ARG A 135 6.27 10.30 14.75
C ARG A 135 7.01 11.36 15.55
N PHE A 136 6.77 12.64 15.23
CA PHE A 136 7.36 13.76 15.96
C PHE A 136 6.40 14.96 15.97
N GLY A 137 6.13 15.53 17.15
CA GLY A 137 5.31 16.73 17.28
C GLY A 137 3.90 16.61 16.68
N GLY A 138 3.24 15.44 16.78
CA GLY A 138 1.92 15.21 16.21
C GLY A 138 1.90 14.86 14.71
N ASN A 139 3.06 14.86 14.05
CA ASN A 139 3.22 14.47 12.65
C ASN A 139 3.59 12.99 12.52
N LEU A 140 3.05 12.30 11.51
CA LEU A 140 3.45 10.97 11.08
C LEU A 140 4.00 11.03 9.65
N PHE A 141 5.24 10.60 9.45
CA PHE A 141 5.90 10.66 8.15
C PHE A 141 6.88 9.51 7.92
N VAL A 142 7.26 9.32 6.66
CA VAL A 142 8.23 8.31 6.22
C VAL A 142 9.31 8.96 5.37
N LEU A 143 10.54 8.51 5.58
CA LEU A 143 11.67 8.82 4.73
C LEU A 143 12.14 7.54 4.02
N ASP A 144 12.23 7.58 2.70
CA ASP A 144 12.67 6.47 1.85
C ASP A 144 13.66 6.98 0.79
N THR A 145 14.93 7.01 1.16
CA THR A 145 16.02 7.46 0.28
C THR A 145 16.28 6.53 -0.91
N THR A 146 15.75 5.31 -0.89
CA THR A 146 15.84 4.36 -2.01
C THR A 146 14.99 4.79 -3.22
N LYS A 147 13.99 5.67 -3.02
CA LYS A 147 13.16 6.18 -4.12
C LYS A 147 13.97 7.03 -5.09
N ARG A 148 13.79 6.75 -6.38
CA ARG A 148 14.49 7.43 -7.49
C ARG A 148 14.19 8.93 -7.54
N ALA A 149 12.93 9.32 -7.37
CA ALA A 149 12.52 10.73 -7.41
C ALA A 149 12.59 11.36 -6.02
N ILE A 150 13.26 12.51 -5.89
CA ILE A 150 13.45 13.21 -4.60
C ILE A 150 12.13 13.54 -3.90
N LYS A 151 11.08 13.87 -4.67
CA LYS A 151 9.74 14.17 -4.14
C LYS A 151 9.07 12.97 -3.47
N ASP A 152 9.45 11.76 -3.86
CA ASP A 152 8.85 10.53 -3.35
C ASP A 152 9.63 9.96 -2.15
N ARG A 153 10.79 10.57 -1.81
CA ARG A 153 11.62 10.15 -0.68
C ARG A 153 11.09 10.60 0.67
N PHE A 154 10.16 11.55 0.70
CA PHE A 154 9.45 11.96 1.90
C PHE A 154 7.95 11.77 1.67
N ARG A 155 7.30 11.03 2.55
CA ARG A 155 5.85 10.88 2.54
C ARG A 155 5.29 11.34 3.87
N TYR A 156 4.52 12.40 3.82
CA TYR A 156 3.67 12.78 4.93
C TYR A 156 2.48 11.84 4.97
N LEU A 157 2.27 11.15 6.10
CA LEU A 157 1.16 10.21 6.23
C LEU A 157 -0.05 10.94 6.81
N ILE A 158 0.09 11.58 7.97
CA ILE A 158 -1.02 12.20 8.72
C ILE A 158 -0.50 13.27 9.71
N SER A 159 -1.25 14.38 9.89
CA SER A 159 -1.15 15.27 11.05
C SER A 159 -2.26 14.95 12.05
N LYS A 160 -2.01 15.11 13.37
CA LYS A 160 -3.05 14.93 14.40
C LYS A 160 -4.25 15.86 14.22
N GLU A 161 -4.08 16.94 13.46
CA GLU A 161 -5.09 17.97 13.17
C GLU A 161 -5.95 17.60 11.94
N ASP A 162 -5.38 16.89 10.96
CA ASP A 162 -6.06 16.48 9.72
C ASP A 162 -6.94 15.24 9.87
N LEU A 163 -6.85 14.52 10.99
CA LEU A 163 -7.59 13.27 11.13
C LEU A 163 -9.08 13.47 11.36
N GLY A 164 -9.58 14.61 11.87
CA GLY A 164 -11.01 14.79 12.15
C GLY A 164 -11.65 13.76 13.11
N PHE A 165 -10.91 12.73 13.52
CA PHE A 165 -11.29 11.74 14.50
C PHE A 165 -11.10 12.39 15.87
N ASN A 166 -12.15 13.08 16.31
CA ASN A 166 -12.46 13.21 17.73
C ASN A 166 -12.67 11.78 18.28
N LEU A 167 -11.57 11.10 18.60
CA LEU A 167 -11.61 10.00 19.55
C LEU A 167 -12.06 10.63 20.87
N GLY A 168 -13.27 10.23 21.27
CA GLY A 168 -14.05 10.83 22.33
C GLY A 168 -13.24 11.25 23.55
N THR A 169 -13.63 12.39 24.08
CA THR A 169 -13.35 12.80 25.44
C THR A 169 -13.48 11.62 26.41
N SER A 170 -12.39 11.27 27.07
CA SER A 170 -12.47 10.71 28.42
C SER A 170 -11.51 11.47 29.31
N TYR A 171 -12.13 12.17 30.26
CA TYR A 171 -11.51 13.06 31.23
C TYR A 171 -10.71 12.29 32.29
N ASN A 172 -9.57 12.85 32.72
CA ASN A 172 -9.36 13.40 34.08
C ASN A 172 -7.86 13.41 34.45
N ALA A 173 -7.31 14.59 34.74
CA ALA A 173 -6.52 14.85 35.95
C ALA A 173 -6.05 16.32 36.00
N TYR A 174 -6.80 17.11 36.76
CA TYR A 174 -6.36 18.10 37.76
C TYR A 174 -4.98 18.79 37.60
N ILE A 175 -4.96 20.12 37.50
CA ILE A 175 -3.86 20.96 37.99
C ILE A 175 -4.46 22.18 38.73
N PRO A 176 -3.92 22.57 39.91
CA PRO A 176 -4.65 23.27 40.97
C PRO A 176 -4.74 24.78 40.78
N ASP A 177 -5.75 25.38 41.42
CA ASP A 177 -5.78 26.80 41.77
C ASP A 177 -4.53 27.16 42.56
N THR A 178 -3.63 27.93 41.98
CA THR A 178 -2.68 28.72 42.76
C THR A 178 -2.21 29.95 41.99
N LEU A 179 -2.29 31.08 42.70
CA LEU A 179 -1.80 32.44 42.39
C LEU A 179 -2.75 33.22 41.45
N ALA A 180 -3.74 33.99 41.91
CA ALA A 180 -3.77 34.94 43.03
C ALA A 180 -2.53 35.84 43.07
N GLY A 181 -2.66 37.04 42.51
CA GLY A 181 -1.65 38.10 42.45
C GLY A 181 -1.89 39.02 41.28
#